data_AF-A0A323VHX5-F1
#
_entry.id   AF-A0A323VHX5-F1
#
_cell.length_a   1.000
_cell.length_b   1.000
_cell.length_c   1.000
_cell.angle_alpha   90.00
_cell.angle_beta   90.00
_cell.angle_gamma   90.00
#
_symmetry.space_group_name_H-M   'P 1'
#
loop_
_entity.id
_entity.type
_entity.pdbx_description
1 polymer ?
#
loop_
_entity_poly.entity_id
_entity_poly.type
_entity_poly.pdbx_seq_one_letter_code
_entity_poly.pdbx_strand_id
1 'polypeptide(L)' 'MPVFHCPYCGEEDLTPHGEDPDGWHCGACLRAFAVRLIGTGVHHP' A
#
# COMPACT_ATOMS: atom_id res chain seq x y z
N MET A 1 -12.35 7.89 8.06
CA MET A 1 -10.96 7.64 7.63
C MET A 1 -11.04 7.04 6.23
N PRO A 2 -10.23 7.49 5.25
CA PRO A 2 -10.27 6.89 3.92
C PRO A 2 -9.89 5.41 3.99
N VAL A 3 -10.48 4.60 3.11
CA VAL A 3 -10.15 3.18 3.00
C VAL A 3 -8.95 3.01 2.06
N PHE A 4 -8.04 2.10 2.41
CA PHE A 4 -6.93 1.71 1.55
C PHE A 4 -7.25 0.38 0.87
N HIS A 5 -7.13 0.35 -0.45
CA HIS A 5 -7.31 -0.87 -1.23
C HIS A 5 -5.96 -1.49 -1.55
N CYS A 6 -5.84 -2.81 -1.38
CA CYS A 6 -4.66 -3.55 -1.80
C CYS A 6 -4.48 -3.40 -3.33
N PRO A 7 -3.34 -2.92 -3.83
CA PRO A 7 -3.13 -2.72 -5.26
C PRO A 7 -3.09 -4.03 -6.07
N TYR A 8 -2.97 -5.17 -5.40
CA TYR A 8 -2.91 -6.49 -6.04
C TYR A 8 -4.26 -7.22 -6.10
N CYS A 9 -5.15 -7.02 -5.12
CA CYS A 9 -6.41 -7.77 -5.04
C CYS A 9 -7.67 -6.93 -4.85
N GLY A 10 -7.55 -5.62 -4.58
CA GLY A 10 -8.69 -4.72 -4.39
C GLY A 10 -9.32 -4.74 -3.00
N GLU A 11 -9.02 -5.74 -2.18
CA GLU A 11 -9.53 -5.88 -0.81
C GLU A 11 -9.06 -4.75 0.10
N GLU A 12 -9.87 -4.47 1.13
CA GLU A 12 -9.70 -3.35 2.07
C GLU A 12 -8.93 -3.75 3.34
N ASP A 13 -8.57 -5.02 3.46
CA ASP A 13 -7.77 -5.58 4.56
C ASP A 13 -6.28 -5.28 4.37
N LEU A 14 -5.95 -3.98 4.18
CA LEU A 14 -4.60 -3.47 3.98
C LEU A 14 -4.17 -2.60 5.18
N THR A 15 -3.11 -3.01 5.86
CA THR A 15 -2.65 -2.41 7.12
C THR A 15 -1.13 -2.23 7.16
N PRO A 16 -0.60 -1.28 7.95
CA PRO A 16 0.85 -1.13 8.17
C PRO A 16 1.49 -2.42 8.70
N HIS A 17 2.71 -2.72 8.25
CA HIS A 17 3.44 -3.96 8.57
C HIS A 17 4.88 -3.70 9.00
N GLY A 18 5.31 -4.31 10.11
CA GLY A 18 6.70 -4.25 10.57
C GLY A 18 7.06 -2.95 11.30
N GLU A 19 8.35 -2.80 11.58
CA GLU A 19 8.92 -1.59 12.23
C GLU A 19 9.20 -0.47 11.20
N ASP A 20 9.26 -0.82 9.91
CA ASP A 20 9.50 0.12 8.84
C ASP A 20 8.25 0.97 8.56
N PRO A 21 8.38 2.31 8.49
CA PRO A 21 7.23 3.19 8.27
C PRO A 21 6.62 3.07 6.87
N ASP A 22 7.33 2.45 5.92
CA ASP A 22 6.85 2.18 4.57
C ASP A 22 6.29 0.76 4.39
N GLY A 23 6.31 -0.09 5.42
CA GLY A 23 5.82 -1.47 5.34
C GLY A 23 4.28 -1.57 5.38
N TRP A 24 3.73 -2.40 4.50
CA TRP A 24 2.29 -2.69 4.41
C TRP A 24 2.06 -4.18 4.18
N HIS A 25 0.96 -4.71 4.73
CA HIS A 25 0.50 -6.07 4.51
C HIS A 25 -0.99 -6.11 4.16
N CYS A 26 -1.36 -7.03 3.29
CA CYS A 26 -2.76 -7.35 3.02
C CYS A 26 -3.11 -8.71 3.64
N GLY A 27 -4.10 -8.74 4.54
CA GLY A 27 -4.54 -10.00 5.18
C GLY A 27 -5.32 -10.92 4.24
N ALA A 28 -6.04 -10.38 3.24
CA ALA A 28 -6.81 -11.17 2.29
C ALA A 28 -5.94 -11.95 1.28
N CYS A 29 -4.89 -11.32 0.75
CA CYS A 29 -4.01 -11.96 -0.25
C CYS A 29 -2.62 -12.32 0.27
N LEU A 30 -2.36 -12.10 1.56
CA LEU A 30 -1.15 -12.46 2.31
C LEU A 30 0.16 -11.89 1.76
N ARG A 31 0.09 -10.76 1.04
CA ARG A 31 1.27 -10.07 0.50
C ARG A 31 1.72 -8.94 1.42
N ALA A 32 3.03 -8.80 1.58
CA ALA A 32 3.67 -7.66 2.22
C ALA A 32 4.52 -6.89 1.18
N PHE A 33 4.53 -5.57 1.28
CA PHE A 33 5.24 -4.68 0.36
C PHE A 33 5.60 -3.35 1.04
N ALA A 34 6.58 -2.62 0.48
CA ALA A 34 6.93 -1.28 0.90
C ALA A 34 6.30 -0.22 -0.03
N VAL A 35 5.72 0.85 0.53
CA VAL A 35 5.11 1.97 -0.22
C VAL A 35 5.90 3.24 -0.01
N ARG A 36 6.36 3.85 -1.10
CA ARG A 36 7.13 5.10 -1.09
C ARG A 36 6.50 6.13 -2.02
N LEU A 37 6.25 7.33 -1.49
CA LEU A 37 5.90 8.48 -2.32
C LEU A 37 7.15 8.94 -3.09
N ILE A 38 7.09 8.88 -4.42
CA ILE A 38 8.21 9.25 -5.30
C ILE A 38 8.06 10.67 -5.91
N GLY A 39 6.89 11.28 -5.81
CA GLY A 39 6.60 12.61 -6.33
C GLY A 39 5.12 12.86 -6.51
N THR A 40 4.74 14.12 -6.74
CA THR A 40 3.36 14.55 -7.06
C THR A 40 3.34 15.24 -8.40
N GLY A 41 2.26 15.10 -9.18
CA GLY A 41 2.14 15.76 -10.49
C GLY A 41 3.08 15.17 -11.53
N VAL A 42 3.29 13.85 -11.50
CA VAL A 42 4.06 13.13 -12.51
C VAL A 42 3.39 13.30 -13.89
N HIS A 43 3.87 14.28 -14.66
CA HIS A 43 3.46 14.44 -16.05
C HIS A 43 4.19 13.35 -16.84
N HIS A 44 3.44 12.39 -17.36
CA HIS A 44 3.98 11.50 -18.39
C HIS A 44 4.35 12.39 -19.60
N PRO A 45 5.54 12.25 -20.20
CA PRO A 45 5.79 12.88 -21.49
C PRO A 45 4.79 12.41 -22.55
#